data_AF-A0A6L7TD76-F1
#
_entry.id   AF-A0A6L7TD76-F1
#
_cell.length_a   1.000
_cell.length_b   1.000
_cell.length_c   1.000
_cell.angle_alpha   90.00
_cell.angle_beta   90.00
_cell.angle_gamma   90.00
#
_symmetry.space_group_name_H-M   'P 1'
#
loop_
_entity.id
_entity.type
_entity.pdbx_description
1 polymer ?
#
loop_
_entity_poly.entity_id
_entity_poly.type
_entity_poly.pdbx_seq_one_letter_code
_entity_poly.pdbx_strand_id
1 'polypeptide(L)'
;MNLLLISVDSLRLDFSPGVSAAVRTPRFSDLTRDFHLCQHCFSVSSATRPVHTSLFTGLHPFEHGIEGQHSPAMRQGVADLFDLCRRAGYAVGAFSEAPDIFTGLSYADHIAPLPPDEQLAGWLQRREPTVLFIHYWSVHPPYGAADGLAFGEVGQLLADGRIDLVQTRYRAAIEQLFERRIARLLTNLNLSAWTVFIISDHGQSWRADEPYHGQTLCNDVLRVPLYYRLPSEELVGRGLISLVDLFPTFLSLLELDHPYNGFARDIRSPFPPEYYLAEIDPGPAAQQGRQWSLFNASAKFTCDQATQRETLVETFSERPLAALNTRPYHQAYAALRAASSYVQAEFAPAADRTILEQRLRALGYLE
;
A
#
# COMPACT_ATOMS: atom_id res chain seq x y z
N MET A 1 -10.09 19.77 -10.09
CA MET A 1 -9.99 19.04 -8.80
C MET A 1 -8.52 18.92 -8.43
N ASN A 2 -8.14 18.90 -7.15
CA ASN A 2 -6.78 18.55 -6.73
C ASN A 2 -6.79 17.23 -5.94
N LEU A 3 -5.72 16.45 -6.01
CA LEU A 3 -5.55 15.19 -5.27
C LEU A 3 -4.25 15.23 -4.45
N LEU A 4 -4.38 15.04 -3.14
CA LEU A 4 -3.26 14.76 -2.24
C LEU A 4 -3.32 13.30 -1.81
N LEU A 5 -2.33 12.52 -2.22
CA LEU A 5 -2.19 11.11 -1.86
C LEU A 5 -0.96 10.94 -0.97
N ILE A 6 -1.18 10.59 0.29
CA ILE A 6 -0.13 10.31 1.27
C ILE A 6 -0.10 8.80 1.50
N SER A 7 1.06 8.18 1.27
CA SER A 7 1.32 6.78 1.57
C SER A 7 2.31 6.68 2.73
N VAL A 8 2.01 5.82 3.71
CA VAL A 8 2.85 5.58 4.89
C VAL A 8 3.29 4.13 4.91
N ASP A 9 4.58 3.92 4.75
CA ASP A 9 5.23 2.63 4.93
C ASP A 9 5.77 2.55 6.38
N SER A 10 5.37 1.60 7.22
CA SER A 10 4.40 0.50 7.06
C SER A 10 3.41 0.52 8.23
N LEU A 11 2.31 1.28 8.13
CA LEU A 11 1.36 1.58 9.22
C LEU A 11 0.31 0.48 9.47
N ARG A 12 0.38 -0.18 10.63
CA ARG A 12 -0.62 -1.14 11.12
C ARG A 12 -1.91 -0.45 11.53
N LEU A 13 -3.04 -1.07 11.18
CA LEU A 13 -4.37 -0.59 11.56
C LEU A 13 -4.55 -0.40 13.08
N ASP A 14 -4.10 -1.36 13.89
CA ASP A 14 -4.24 -1.35 15.35
C ASP A 14 -3.30 -0.35 16.08
N PHE A 15 -2.39 0.30 15.35
CA PHE A 15 -1.55 1.41 15.81
C PHE A 15 -1.90 2.74 15.13
N SER A 16 -2.98 2.78 14.34
CA SER A 16 -3.32 3.95 13.54
C SER A 16 -4.04 5.02 14.38
N PRO A 17 -3.78 6.31 14.14
CA PRO A 17 -4.54 7.43 14.72
C PRO A 17 -6.06 7.28 14.62
N GLY A 18 -6.78 7.42 15.73
CA GLY A 18 -8.24 7.26 15.75
C GLY A 18 -8.73 5.79 15.77
N VAL A 19 -7.84 4.81 15.62
CA VAL A 19 -8.13 3.39 15.93
C VAL A 19 -7.59 3.04 17.31
N SER A 20 -6.32 3.35 17.56
CA SER A 20 -5.65 3.05 18.83
C SER A 20 -5.72 4.23 19.78
N ALA A 21 -6.36 4.06 20.95
CA ALA A 21 -6.32 5.07 22.01
C ALA A 21 -4.90 5.29 22.58
N ALA A 22 -3.98 4.37 22.27
CA ALA A 22 -2.63 4.37 22.76
C ALA A 22 -1.70 5.32 21.97
N VAL A 23 -2.10 5.70 20.75
CA VAL A 23 -1.36 6.57 19.82
C VAL A 23 -1.90 7.99 19.94
N ARG A 24 -1.05 8.93 20.35
CA ARG A 24 -1.45 10.31 20.71
C ARG A 24 -1.17 11.28 19.58
N THR A 25 -2.21 11.56 18.79
CA THR A 25 -2.13 12.49 17.66
C THR A 25 -3.25 13.56 17.71
N PRO A 26 -3.21 14.50 18.67
CA PRO A 26 -4.26 15.51 18.84
C PRO A 26 -4.36 16.48 17.65
N ARG A 27 -3.24 17.00 17.13
CA ARG A 27 -3.28 17.97 16.03
C ARG A 27 -3.78 17.32 14.75
N PHE A 28 -3.33 16.11 14.45
CA PHE A 28 -3.84 15.34 13.32
C PHE A 28 -5.35 15.10 13.48
N SER A 29 -5.76 14.59 14.65
CA SER A 29 -7.18 14.32 14.95
C SER A 29 -8.07 15.54 14.75
N ASP A 30 -7.64 16.72 15.20
CA ASP A 30 -8.40 17.97 15.05
C ASP A 30 -8.53 18.40 13.58
N LEU A 31 -7.48 18.22 12.77
CA LEU A 31 -7.47 18.57 11.34
C LEU A 31 -8.25 17.58 10.47
N THR A 32 -8.37 16.33 10.92
CA THR A 32 -9.03 15.26 10.16
C THR A 32 -10.41 14.91 10.71
N ARG A 33 -11.08 15.79 11.48
CA ARG A 33 -12.43 15.52 12.00
C ARG A 33 -13.46 15.26 10.92
N ASP A 34 -13.29 15.88 9.75
CA ASP A 34 -14.19 15.72 8.60
C ASP A 34 -13.73 14.60 7.65
N PHE A 35 -12.67 13.86 7.98
CA PHE A 35 -12.20 12.73 7.19
C PHE A 35 -12.95 11.47 7.60
N HIS A 36 -13.14 10.58 6.63
CA HIS A 36 -13.58 9.22 6.88
C HIS A 36 -12.38 8.33 7.18
N LEU A 37 -12.50 7.53 8.25
CA LEU A 37 -11.57 6.44 8.55
C LEU A 37 -12.22 5.10 8.20
N CYS A 38 -11.73 4.46 7.14
CA CYS A 38 -12.10 3.09 6.79
C CYS A 38 -11.13 2.10 7.44
N GLN A 39 -11.68 1.21 8.26
CA GLN A 39 -10.95 0.10 8.89
C GLN A 39 -11.14 -1.22 8.13
N HIS A 40 -11.86 -1.20 7.01
CA HIS A 40 -12.15 -2.36 6.16
C HIS A 40 -11.36 -2.29 4.84
N CYS A 41 -10.20 -1.62 4.87
CA CYS A 41 -9.29 -1.52 3.74
C CYS A 41 -8.20 -2.60 3.83
N PHE A 42 -7.90 -3.20 2.69
CA PHE A 42 -6.88 -4.23 2.54
C PHE A 42 -5.87 -3.79 1.48
N SER A 43 -4.61 -4.01 1.78
CA SER A 43 -3.57 -3.95 0.77
C SER A 43 -3.72 -5.10 -0.22
N VAL A 44 -3.18 -4.88 -1.41
CA VAL A 44 -3.15 -5.85 -2.52
C VAL A 44 -1.91 -6.76 -2.45
N SER A 45 -0.94 -6.42 -1.59
CA SER A 45 0.25 -7.22 -1.32
C SER A 45 0.81 -6.86 0.06
N SER A 46 1.84 -7.56 0.51
CA SER A 46 2.53 -7.29 1.79
C SER A 46 3.88 -6.59 1.63
N ALA A 47 4.19 -6.07 0.43
CA ALA A 47 5.43 -5.37 0.14
C ALA A 47 5.22 -4.07 -0.66
N THR A 48 6.05 -3.06 -0.40
CA THR A 48 5.92 -1.70 -0.94
C THR A 48 5.80 -1.64 -2.47
N ARG A 49 6.67 -2.35 -3.21
CA ARG A 49 6.73 -2.28 -4.68
C ARG A 49 5.48 -2.82 -5.37
N PRO A 50 5.00 -4.06 -5.08
CA PRO A 50 3.75 -4.54 -5.66
C PRO A 50 2.56 -3.64 -5.29
N VAL A 51 2.46 -3.19 -4.04
CA VAL A 51 1.33 -2.33 -3.62
C VAL A 51 1.29 -1.02 -4.38
N HIS A 52 2.40 -0.29 -4.44
CA HIS A 52 2.43 1.00 -5.13
C HIS A 52 2.24 0.84 -6.65
N THR A 53 2.74 -0.26 -7.23
CA THR A 53 2.49 -0.55 -8.64
C THR A 53 0.99 -0.71 -8.87
N SER A 54 0.31 -1.54 -8.08
CA SER A 54 -1.14 -1.71 -8.16
C SER A 54 -1.91 -0.42 -7.89
N LEU A 55 -1.48 0.41 -6.94
CA LEU A 55 -2.09 1.70 -6.63
C LEU A 55 -2.03 2.68 -7.82
N PHE A 56 -0.92 2.65 -8.56
CA PHE A 56 -0.71 3.57 -9.69
C PHE A 56 -1.24 3.05 -11.01
N THR A 57 -1.59 1.77 -11.14
CA THR A 57 -2.02 1.19 -12.41
C THR A 57 -3.41 0.54 -12.34
N GLY A 58 -3.95 0.31 -11.14
CA GLY A 58 -5.18 -0.44 -10.91
C GLY A 58 -5.07 -1.93 -11.22
N LEU A 59 -3.86 -2.44 -11.44
CA LEU A 59 -3.64 -3.83 -11.81
C LEU A 59 -3.19 -4.63 -10.60
N HIS A 60 -3.58 -5.91 -10.51
CA HIS A 60 -3.07 -6.80 -9.48
C HIS A 60 -1.60 -7.23 -9.75
N PRO A 61 -0.86 -7.71 -8.73
CA PRO A 61 0.52 -8.14 -8.87
C PRO A 61 0.79 -9.07 -10.04
N PHE A 62 -0.05 -10.10 -10.25
CA PHE A 62 0.08 -11.01 -11.39
C PHE A 62 -0.11 -10.34 -12.77
N GLU A 63 -0.87 -9.24 -12.82
CA GLU A 63 -1.20 -8.51 -14.05
C GLU A 63 -0.04 -7.60 -14.47
N HIS A 64 0.48 -6.77 -13.56
CA HIS A 64 1.60 -5.89 -13.88
C HIS A 64 2.97 -6.55 -13.74
N GLY A 65 3.05 -7.73 -13.12
CA GLY A 65 4.25 -8.56 -13.04
C GLY A 65 5.24 -8.19 -11.92
N ILE A 66 4.89 -7.23 -11.07
CA ILE A 66 5.62 -6.96 -9.82
C ILE A 66 4.91 -7.76 -8.75
N GLU A 67 5.32 -9.00 -8.56
CA GLU A 67 4.72 -9.95 -7.63
C GLU A 67 5.33 -9.85 -6.22
N GLY A 68 6.52 -9.26 -6.09
CA GLY A 68 7.22 -9.10 -4.82
C GLY A 68 8.24 -7.97 -4.85
N GLN A 69 8.90 -7.74 -3.71
CA GLN A 69 9.86 -6.65 -3.55
C GLN A 69 11.09 -6.80 -4.46
N HIS A 70 11.44 -8.02 -4.89
CA HIS A 70 12.58 -8.33 -5.77
C HIS A 70 12.21 -8.38 -7.26
N SER A 71 10.94 -8.19 -7.64
CA SER A 71 10.53 -8.27 -9.05
C SER A 71 11.30 -7.24 -9.90
N PRO A 72 11.99 -7.65 -10.97
CA PRO A 72 12.95 -6.78 -11.64
C PRO A 72 12.34 -5.91 -12.74
N ALA A 73 11.12 -6.21 -13.18
CA ALA A 73 10.48 -5.55 -14.31
C ALA A 73 8.95 -5.62 -14.22
N MET A 74 8.30 -4.55 -14.66
CA MET A 74 6.87 -4.54 -14.95
C MET A 74 6.60 -5.08 -16.36
N ARG A 75 5.36 -5.48 -16.65
CA ARG A 75 4.90 -5.67 -18.02
C ARG A 75 4.86 -4.36 -18.79
N GLN A 76 5.09 -4.44 -20.11
CA GLN A 76 5.03 -3.30 -21.01
C GLN A 76 3.59 -2.83 -21.23
N GLY A 77 3.44 -1.58 -21.65
CA GLY A 77 2.14 -1.00 -22.02
C GLY A 77 1.20 -0.72 -20.85
N VAL A 78 1.68 -0.84 -19.61
CA VAL A 78 0.93 -0.48 -18.41
C VAL A 78 1.01 1.03 -18.22
N ALA A 79 -0.13 1.70 -18.28
CA ALA A 79 -0.22 3.13 -17.97
C ALA A 79 -0.24 3.32 -16.44
N ASP A 80 0.49 4.33 -15.95
CA ASP A 80 0.45 4.74 -14.55
C ASP A 80 -0.23 6.09 -14.35
N LEU A 81 -0.71 6.31 -13.12
CA LEU A 81 -1.49 7.46 -12.70
C LEU A 81 -0.77 8.79 -12.96
N PHE A 82 0.53 8.87 -12.69
CA PHE A 82 1.27 10.13 -12.82
C PHE A 82 1.33 10.57 -14.28
N ASP A 83 1.59 9.61 -15.15
CA ASP A 83 1.73 9.81 -16.57
C ASP A 83 0.39 10.17 -17.23
N LEU A 84 -0.69 9.50 -16.81
CA LEU A 84 -2.07 9.85 -17.19
C LEU A 84 -2.45 11.26 -16.74
N CYS A 85 -2.16 11.65 -15.49
CA CYS A 85 -2.46 12.97 -14.97
C CYS A 85 -1.71 14.07 -15.75
N ARG A 86 -0.42 13.87 -16.06
CA ARG A 86 0.35 14.83 -16.85
C ARG A 86 -0.22 15.00 -18.26
N ARG A 87 -0.62 13.91 -18.91
CA ARG A 87 -1.27 13.96 -20.24
C ARG A 87 -2.60 14.72 -20.20
N ALA A 88 -3.33 14.63 -19.10
CA ALA A 88 -4.56 15.40 -18.85
C ALA A 88 -4.32 16.86 -18.41
N GLY A 89 -3.06 17.32 -18.33
CA GLY A 89 -2.72 18.70 -18.01
C GLY A 89 -2.61 19.03 -16.51
N TYR A 90 -2.59 18.02 -15.64
CA TYR A 90 -2.34 18.24 -14.21
C TYR A 90 -0.86 18.53 -13.94
N ALA A 91 -0.60 19.41 -12.98
CA ALA A 91 0.70 19.49 -12.33
C ALA A 91 0.88 18.26 -11.44
N VAL A 92 1.94 17.47 -11.66
CA VAL A 92 2.20 16.24 -10.90
C VAL A 92 3.49 16.35 -10.12
N GLY A 93 3.39 16.33 -8.79
CA GLY A 93 4.50 16.17 -7.87
C GLY A 93 4.41 14.80 -7.20
N ALA A 94 5.49 14.03 -7.23
CA ALA A 94 5.56 12.74 -6.55
C ALA A 94 6.88 12.65 -5.81
N PHE A 95 6.82 12.36 -4.51
CA PHE A 95 7.95 12.47 -3.61
C PHE A 95 8.01 11.32 -2.62
N SER A 96 9.22 10.86 -2.28
CA SER A 96 9.40 9.80 -1.30
C SER A 96 10.62 10.01 -0.40
N GLU A 97 10.53 9.59 0.86
CA GLU A 97 11.70 9.48 1.75
C GLU A 97 12.64 8.35 1.32
N ALA A 98 12.17 7.39 0.51
CA ALA A 98 12.93 6.26 0.00
C ALA A 98 12.63 6.01 -1.50
N PRO A 99 12.95 6.95 -2.40
CA PRO A 99 12.59 6.85 -3.82
C PRO A 99 13.27 5.67 -4.52
N ASP A 100 14.45 5.25 -4.03
CA ASP A 100 15.21 4.13 -4.57
C ASP A 100 14.49 2.77 -4.45
N ILE A 101 13.44 2.66 -3.62
CA ILE A 101 12.56 1.48 -3.60
C ILE A 101 11.96 1.19 -4.98
N PHE A 102 11.64 2.24 -5.74
CA PHE A 102 10.92 2.11 -7.00
C PHE A 102 11.83 1.85 -8.20
N THR A 103 13.13 1.64 -7.98
CA THR A 103 14.11 1.41 -9.06
C THR A 103 13.63 0.36 -10.05
N GLY A 104 13.73 0.69 -11.34
CA GLY A 104 13.37 -0.22 -12.43
C GLY A 104 11.89 -0.25 -12.80
N LEU A 105 11.04 0.52 -12.13
CA LEU A 105 9.62 0.62 -12.44
C LEU A 105 9.37 1.82 -13.36
N SER A 106 8.40 1.73 -14.27
CA SER A 106 8.17 2.76 -15.29
C SER A 106 7.85 4.13 -14.70
N TYR A 107 7.17 4.16 -13.56
CA TYR A 107 6.77 5.38 -12.87
C TYR A 107 7.86 5.93 -11.93
N ALA A 108 8.99 5.22 -11.75
CA ALA A 108 10.01 5.58 -10.77
C ALA A 108 10.62 6.95 -11.04
N ASP A 109 10.83 7.30 -12.32
CA ASP A 109 11.38 8.59 -12.74
C ASP A 109 10.48 9.79 -12.38
N HIS A 110 9.22 9.53 -12.03
CA HIS A 110 8.31 10.55 -11.54
C HIS A 110 8.49 10.84 -10.04
N ILE A 111 9.07 9.92 -9.27
CA ILE A 111 9.16 9.99 -7.82
C ILE A 111 10.53 10.53 -7.41
N ALA A 112 10.57 11.80 -7.02
CA ALA A 112 11.78 12.45 -6.54
C ALA A 112 12.00 12.22 -5.03
N PRO A 113 13.22 12.46 -4.50
CA PRO A 113 13.44 12.55 -3.06
C PRO A 113 12.51 13.57 -2.40
N LEU A 114 12.05 13.27 -1.19
CA LEU A 114 11.15 14.15 -0.43
C LEU A 114 11.82 15.50 -0.15
N PRO A 115 11.26 16.63 -0.63
CA PRO A 115 11.87 17.93 -0.40
C PRO A 115 11.51 18.48 0.99
N PRO A 116 12.14 19.59 1.41
CA PRO A 116 11.76 20.32 2.62
C PRO A 116 10.28 20.77 2.60
N ASP A 117 9.73 20.97 3.80
CA ASP A 117 8.32 21.33 4.00
C ASP A 117 7.91 22.61 3.25
N GLU A 118 8.81 23.58 3.06
CA GLU A 118 8.49 24.82 2.32
C GLU A 118 8.17 24.54 0.85
N GLN A 119 8.86 23.59 0.23
CA GLN A 119 8.62 23.21 -1.16
C GLN A 119 7.30 22.43 -1.29
N LEU A 120 6.99 21.54 -0.34
CA LEU A 120 5.70 20.85 -0.28
C LEU A 120 4.54 21.84 -0.11
N ALA A 121 4.70 22.85 0.75
CA ALA A 121 3.70 23.90 0.92
C ALA A 121 3.46 24.67 -0.39
N GLY A 122 4.50 24.91 -1.19
CA GLY A 122 4.38 25.51 -2.52
C GLY A 122 3.51 24.69 -3.48
N TRP A 123 3.58 23.35 -3.43
CA TRP A 123 2.71 22.48 -4.23
C TRP A 123 1.23 22.59 -3.83
N LEU A 124 0.94 22.70 -2.54
CA LEU A 124 -0.44 22.81 -2.04
C LEU A 124 -1.12 24.15 -2.37
N GLN A 125 -0.31 25.18 -2.67
CA GLN A 125 -0.77 26.54 -2.98
C GLN A 125 -0.89 26.81 -4.49
N ARG A 126 -0.59 25.81 -5.34
CA ARG A 126 -0.69 25.95 -6.79
C ARG A 126 -2.13 26.27 -7.22
N ARG A 127 -2.24 27.06 -8.28
CA ARG A 127 -3.53 27.42 -8.89
C ARG A 127 -3.96 26.43 -9.96
N GLU A 128 -2.99 25.75 -10.59
CA GLU A 128 -3.30 24.71 -11.57
C GLU A 128 -3.83 23.45 -10.88
N PRO A 129 -4.68 22.66 -11.57
CA PRO A 129 -5.07 21.33 -11.09
C PRO A 129 -3.83 20.50 -10.76
N THR A 130 -3.75 20.01 -9.53
CA THR A 130 -2.53 19.39 -9.00
C THR A 130 -2.80 18.01 -8.44
N VAL A 131 -1.92 17.06 -8.76
CA VAL A 131 -1.80 15.76 -8.11
C VAL A 131 -0.47 15.73 -7.35
N LEU A 132 -0.55 15.54 -6.04
CA LEU A 132 0.61 15.47 -5.15
C LEU A 132 0.64 14.12 -4.44
N PHE A 133 1.64 13.32 -4.74
CA PHE A 133 1.95 12.07 -4.04
C PHE A 133 3.11 12.25 -3.07
N ILE A 134 2.95 11.77 -1.85
CA ILE A 134 3.98 11.81 -0.80
C ILE A 134 4.07 10.43 -0.14
N HIS A 135 5.23 9.81 -0.22
CA HIS A 135 5.54 8.53 0.43
C HIS A 135 6.47 8.74 1.63
N TYR A 136 5.96 8.49 2.83
CA TYR A 136 6.74 8.51 4.06
C TYR A 136 7.21 7.10 4.40
N TRP A 137 8.52 6.96 4.61
CA TRP A 137 9.17 5.72 5.04
C TRP A 137 9.56 5.76 6.53
N SER A 138 9.31 6.89 7.20
CA SER A 138 9.64 7.12 8.61
C SER A 138 9.00 6.16 9.62
N VAL A 139 7.96 5.40 9.23
CA VAL A 139 7.28 4.39 10.07
C VAL A 139 7.73 2.98 9.72
N HIS A 140 8.67 2.80 8.79
CA HIS A 140 9.36 1.55 8.51
C HIS A 140 10.47 1.32 9.56
N PRO A 141 10.80 0.05 9.91
CA PRO A 141 11.98 -0.26 10.72
C PRO A 141 13.23 0.48 10.22
N PRO A 142 14.08 1.01 11.13
CA PRO A 142 14.25 0.52 12.49
C PRO A 142 13.73 1.45 13.61
N TYR A 143 12.78 2.35 13.32
CA TYR A 143 12.11 3.19 14.33
C TYR A 143 13.08 4.02 15.20
N GLY A 144 14.16 4.52 14.60
CA GLY A 144 15.19 5.29 15.29
C GLY A 144 16.22 4.47 16.06
N ALA A 145 16.41 3.18 15.72
CA ALA A 145 17.55 2.41 16.21
C ALA A 145 18.89 3.11 15.96
N ALA A 146 19.83 2.96 16.90
CA ALA A 146 21.10 3.68 16.88
C ALA A 146 22.00 3.26 15.71
N ASP A 147 21.86 2.02 15.23
CA ASP A 147 22.60 1.48 14.09
C ASP A 147 22.00 1.88 12.74
N GLY A 148 20.77 2.39 12.70
CA GLY A 148 20.06 2.71 11.48
C GLY A 148 19.71 1.49 10.61
N LEU A 149 19.80 0.27 11.14
CA LEU A 149 19.59 -0.97 10.38
C LEU A 149 18.28 -1.66 10.79
N ALA A 150 17.41 -1.98 9.82
CA ALA A 150 16.17 -2.73 10.04
C ALA A 150 16.41 -4.06 10.77
N PHE A 151 17.40 -4.83 10.32
CA PHE A 151 17.79 -6.12 10.90
C PHE A 151 18.81 -6.03 12.04
N GLY A 152 19.18 -4.82 12.47
CA GLY A 152 20.11 -4.60 13.56
C GLY A 152 19.43 -4.68 14.92
N GLU A 153 19.43 -3.58 15.65
CA GLU A 153 18.90 -3.48 17.02
C GLU A 153 17.43 -3.94 17.12
N VAL A 154 16.58 -3.56 16.16
CA VAL A 154 15.17 -3.99 16.13
C VAL A 154 15.05 -5.50 15.95
N GLY A 155 15.86 -6.08 15.05
CA GLY A 155 15.93 -7.52 14.87
C GLY A 155 16.35 -8.26 16.14
N GLN A 156 17.36 -7.75 16.85
CA GLN A 156 17.80 -8.32 18.13
C GLN A 156 16.70 -8.23 19.20
N LEU A 157 16.00 -7.09 19.30
CA LEU A 157 14.88 -6.94 20.24
C LEU A 157 13.75 -7.94 19.94
N LEU A 158 13.43 -8.18 18.67
CA LEU A 158 12.45 -9.20 18.29
C LEU A 158 12.92 -10.60 18.65
N ALA A 159 14.18 -10.93 18.37
CA ALA A 159 14.79 -12.22 18.73
C ALA A 159 14.79 -12.47 20.25
N ASP A 160 15.01 -11.43 21.05
CA ASP A 160 14.98 -11.48 22.51
C ASP A 160 13.56 -11.46 23.10
N GLY A 161 12.52 -11.44 22.26
CA GLY A 161 11.11 -11.39 22.67
C GLY A 161 10.67 -10.04 23.25
N ARG A 162 11.44 -8.96 23.03
CA ARG A 162 11.18 -7.59 23.51
C ARG A 162 10.22 -6.82 22.60
N ILE A 163 9.12 -7.46 22.20
CA ILE A 163 8.09 -6.89 21.31
C ILE A 163 7.50 -5.60 21.93
N ASP A 164 7.40 -5.52 23.25
CA ASP A 164 6.96 -4.34 23.99
C ASP A 164 7.77 -3.07 23.65
N LEU A 165 9.10 -3.21 23.54
CA LEU A 165 9.98 -2.11 23.20
C LEU A 165 9.86 -1.73 21.73
N VAL A 166 9.76 -2.72 20.84
CA VAL A 166 9.58 -2.50 19.40
C VAL A 166 8.27 -1.73 19.16
N GLN A 167 7.17 -2.16 19.78
CA GLN A 167 5.87 -1.49 19.70
C GLN A 167 5.90 -0.06 20.26
N THR A 168 6.69 0.18 21.32
CA THR A 168 6.87 1.52 21.89
C THR A 168 7.59 2.44 20.91
N ARG A 169 8.67 1.98 20.27
CA ARG A 169 9.40 2.75 19.26
C ARG A 169 8.56 3.01 18.02
N TYR A 170 7.86 1.98 17.55
CA TYR A 170 6.94 2.06 16.42
C TYR A 170 5.85 3.10 16.65
N ARG A 171 5.20 3.09 17.82
CA ARG A 171 4.23 4.10 18.22
C ARG A 171 4.82 5.51 18.20
N ALA A 172 6.01 5.70 18.77
CA ALA A 172 6.66 7.00 18.79
C ALA A 172 6.95 7.52 17.36
N ALA A 173 7.36 6.65 16.44
CA ALA A 173 7.55 6.99 15.03
C ALA A 173 6.23 7.44 14.37
N ILE A 174 5.13 6.73 14.62
CA ILE A 174 3.79 7.10 14.14
C ILE A 174 3.37 8.48 14.68
N GLU A 175 3.49 8.69 15.99
CA GLU A 175 3.13 9.97 16.63
C GLU A 175 3.95 11.13 16.04
N GLN A 176 5.26 10.92 15.84
CA GLN A 176 6.12 11.92 15.22
C GLN A 176 5.70 12.23 13.78
N LEU A 177 5.48 11.21 12.95
CA LEU A 177 5.08 11.40 11.55
C LEU A 177 3.75 12.16 11.45
N PHE A 178 2.73 11.67 12.16
CA PHE A 178 1.38 12.21 12.04
C PHE A 178 1.26 13.62 12.64
N GLU A 179 1.84 13.88 13.82
CA GLU A 179 1.72 15.20 14.46
C GLU A 179 2.64 16.27 13.87
N ARG A 180 3.85 15.88 13.44
CA ARG A 180 4.88 16.84 13.04
C ARG A 180 4.97 17.05 11.54
N ARG A 181 4.69 16.03 10.72
CA ARG A 181 4.78 16.12 9.25
C ARG A 181 3.38 16.20 8.63
N ILE A 182 2.55 15.18 8.81
CA ILE A 182 1.23 15.10 8.13
C ILE A 182 0.30 16.21 8.63
N ALA A 183 0.12 16.39 9.94
CA ALA A 183 -0.72 17.47 10.47
C ALA A 183 -0.21 18.86 10.06
N ARG A 184 1.11 19.06 9.95
CA ARG A 184 1.69 20.32 9.47
C ARG A 184 1.32 20.57 8.01
N LEU A 185 1.41 19.55 7.16
CA LEU A 185 1.02 19.62 5.76
C LEU A 185 -0.48 19.97 5.59
N LEU A 186 -1.34 19.41 6.46
CA LEU A 186 -2.79 19.63 6.40
C LEU A 186 -3.27 20.96 7.00
N THR A 187 -2.47 21.63 7.84
CA THR A 187 -2.92 22.76 8.69
C THR A 187 -3.60 23.91 7.91
N ASN A 188 -3.17 24.18 6.68
CA ASN A 188 -3.72 25.26 5.85
C ASN A 188 -4.27 24.74 4.52
N LEU A 189 -4.57 23.44 4.43
CA LEU A 189 -5.06 22.86 3.19
C LEU A 189 -6.51 23.28 2.96
N ASN A 190 -6.79 23.85 1.79
CA ASN A 190 -8.16 24.14 1.39
C ASN A 190 -8.90 22.84 1.01
N LEU A 191 -9.56 22.21 1.98
CA LEU A 191 -10.30 20.96 1.80
C LEU A 191 -11.51 21.07 0.85
N SER A 192 -11.94 22.28 0.47
CA SER A 192 -12.95 22.46 -0.59
C SER A 192 -12.39 22.27 -2.01
N ALA A 193 -11.07 22.42 -2.19
CA ALA A 193 -10.39 22.27 -3.47
C ALA A 193 -9.59 20.97 -3.59
N TRP A 194 -9.25 20.36 -2.45
CA TRP A 194 -8.40 19.17 -2.37
C TRP A 194 -9.20 17.94 -1.93
N THR A 195 -9.13 16.90 -2.75
CA THR A 195 -9.39 15.54 -2.32
C THR A 195 -8.15 15.00 -1.64
N VAL A 196 -8.31 14.36 -0.48
CA VAL A 196 -7.19 13.84 0.30
C VAL A 196 -7.39 12.37 0.59
N PHE A 197 -6.32 11.59 0.37
CA PHE A 197 -6.21 10.19 0.76
C PHE A 197 -4.93 10.01 1.58
N ILE A 198 -5.04 9.35 2.72
CA ILE A 198 -3.91 8.93 3.55
C ILE A 198 -4.05 7.42 3.74
N ILE A 199 -3.10 6.67 3.20
CA ILE A 199 -3.10 5.22 3.20
C ILE A 199 -1.89 4.69 3.97
N SER A 200 -1.99 3.46 4.43
CA SER A 200 -0.82 2.61 4.55
C SER A 200 -0.71 1.75 3.31
N ASP A 201 0.48 1.60 2.74
CA ASP A 201 0.69 0.66 1.65
C ASP A 201 0.56 -0.78 2.15
N HIS A 202 1.18 -1.11 3.27
CA HIS A 202 0.95 -2.32 4.04
C HIS A 202 1.21 -2.05 5.53
N GLY A 203 0.85 -3.01 6.38
CA GLY A 203 1.15 -2.99 7.80
C GLY A 203 2.51 -3.61 8.11
N GLN A 204 2.65 -4.04 9.37
CA GLN A 204 3.89 -4.56 9.94
C GLN A 204 3.53 -5.79 10.79
N SER A 205 4.34 -6.83 10.75
CA SER A 205 4.23 -7.97 11.66
C SER A 205 5.42 -7.99 12.63
N TRP A 206 5.27 -8.73 13.72
CA TRP A 206 6.31 -9.03 14.72
C TRP A 206 6.26 -10.51 15.13
N ARG A 207 5.63 -11.34 14.30
CA ARG A 207 5.44 -12.76 14.56
C ARG A 207 6.72 -13.51 14.22
N ALA A 208 6.91 -14.70 14.81
CA ALA A 208 8.09 -15.51 14.51
C ALA A 208 8.14 -15.97 13.05
N ASP A 209 6.98 -16.18 12.42
CA ASP A 209 6.85 -16.58 11.01
C ASP A 209 6.87 -15.40 10.02
N GLU A 210 6.79 -14.17 10.52
CA GLU A 210 6.96 -12.94 9.76
C GLU A 210 7.36 -11.81 10.74
N PRO A 211 8.66 -11.65 11.06
CA PRO A 211 9.10 -10.64 12.01
C PRO A 211 9.03 -9.21 11.43
N TYR A 212 8.86 -9.10 10.11
CA TYR A 212 8.74 -7.84 9.39
C TYR A 212 7.46 -7.77 8.55
N HIS A 213 7.61 -7.73 7.22
CA HIS A 213 6.53 -7.77 6.24
C HIS A 213 7.09 -8.37 4.94
N GLY A 214 6.23 -8.59 3.95
CA GLY A 214 6.59 -9.15 2.65
C GLY A 214 6.75 -10.67 2.62
N GLN A 215 6.41 -11.39 3.70
CA GLN A 215 6.53 -12.86 3.77
C GLN A 215 5.19 -13.57 3.76
N THR A 216 4.13 -12.95 4.30
CA THR A 216 2.80 -13.57 4.38
C THR A 216 1.70 -12.61 3.94
N LEU A 217 0.47 -13.12 3.87
CA LEU A 217 -0.76 -12.35 3.62
C LEU A 217 -1.65 -12.27 4.88
N CYS A 218 -1.02 -12.25 6.06
CA CYS A 218 -1.71 -12.07 7.35
C CYS A 218 -2.22 -10.63 7.55
N ASN A 219 -3.28 -10.47 8.34
CA ASN A 219 -3.95 -9.17 8.51
C ASN A 219 -3.11 -8.11 9.22
N ASP A 220 -2.13 -8.51 10.03
CA ASP A 220 -1.15 -7.59 10.63
C ASP A 220 -0.43 -6.74 9.58
N VAL A 221 -0.26 -7.30 8.37
CA VAL A 221 0.36 -6.63 7.22
C VAL A 221 -0.68 -6.24 6.18
N LEU A 222 -1.69 -7.07 5.94
CA LEU A 222 -2.61 -6.86 4.82
C LEU A 222 -3.75 -5.89 5.13
N ARG A 223 -4.23 -5.80 6.38
CA ARG A 223 -5.37 -4.94 6.73
C ARG A 223 -4.85 -3.59 7.22
N VAL A 224 -5.17 -2.53 6.47
CA VAL A 224 -4.56 -1.20 6.62
C VAL A 224 -5.60 -0.13 6.91
N PRO A 225 -5.22 0.99 7.55
CA PRO A 225 -6.07 2.16 7.65
C PRO A 225 -6.18 2.87 6.29
N LEU A 226 -7.36 3.44 6.03
CA LEU A 226 -7.57 4.37 4.92
C LEU A 226 -8.31 5.60 5.45
N TYR A 227 -7.65 6.75 5.45
CA TYR A 227 -8.28 8.03 5.74
C TYR A 227 -8.54 8.76 4.43
N TYR A 228 -9.73 9.32 4.25
CA TYR A 228 -10.01 10.11 3.06
C TYR A 228 -11.02 11.23 3.30
N ARG A 229 -10.91 12.28 2.49
CA ARG A 229 -11.83 13.39 2.42
C ARG A 229 -12.10 13.71 0.96
N LEU A 230 -13.36 13.61 0.55
CA LEU A 230 -13.83 14.03 -0.77
C LEU A 230 -14.49 15.42 -0.66
N PRO A 231 -14.35 16.33 -1.64
CA PRO A 231 -14.96 17.67 -1.56
C PRO A 231 -16.50 17.68 -1.51
N SER A 232 -17.19 16.68 -2.06
CA SER A 232 -18.64 16.48 -1.96
C SER A 232 -18.97 15.25 -1.10
N GLU A 233 -20.09 15.30 -0.35
CA GLU A 233 -20.56 14.23 0.55
C GLU A 233 -21.15 13.00 -0.18
N GLU A 234 -20.59 12.59 -1.31
CA GLU A 234 -20.98 11.31 -1.91
C GLU A 234 -20.19 10.17 -1.27
N LEU A 235 -20.65 9.77 -0.09
CA LEU A 235 -20.29 8.47 0.47
C LEU A 235 -21.04 7.38 -0.29
N VAL A 236 -20.29 6.47 -0.91
CA VAL A 236 -20.83 5.17 -1.33
C VAL A 236 -19.88 4.06 -0.87
N GLY A 237 -20.46 2.97 -0.37
CA GLY A 237 -19.78 1.71 -0.08
C GLY A 237 -19.43 1.46 1.40
N ARG A 238 -20.33 0.82 2.17
CA ARG A 238 -19.99 0.20 3.48
C ARG A 238 -19.31 -1.17 3.31
N GLY A 239 -18.49 -1.30 2.27
CA GLY A 239 -17.88 -2.57 1.87
C GLY A 239 -16.41 -2.67 2.29
N LEU A 240 -15.81 -3.80 1.94
CA LEU A 240 -14.36 -3.90 1.86
C LEU A 240 -13.85 -2.95 0.78
N ILE A 241 -12.61 -2.48 0.95
CA ILE A 241 -11.87 -1.72 -0.07
C ILE A 241 -10.53 -2.40 -0.25
N SER A 242 -10.06 -2.61 -1.48
CA SER A 242 -8.65 -2.89 -1.73
C SER A 242 -7.92 -1.64 -2.18
N LEU A 243 -6.64 -1.47 -1.85
CA LEU A 243 -5.87 -0.30 -2.30
C LEU A 243 -5.81 -0.18 -3.83
N VAL A 244 -5.91 -1.30 -4.57
CA VAL A 244 -5.95 -1.28 -6.03
C VAL A 244 -7.21 -0.57 -6.57
N ASP A 245 -8.31 -0.56 -5.80
CA ASP A 245 -9.57 0.12 -6.13
C ASP A 245 -9.44 1.66 -6.12
N LEU A 246 -8.38 2.18 -5.51
CA LEU A 246 -8.13 3.62 -5.50
C LEU A 246 -7.76 4.15 -6.90
N PHE A 247 -7.12 3.34 -7.75
CA PHE A 247 -6.78 3.77 -9.10
C PHE A 247 -8.00 4.17 -9.95
N PRO A 248 -9.01 3.30 -10.20
CA PRO A 248 -10.21 3.70 -10.94
C PRO A 248 -11.01 4.79 -10.23
N THR A 249 -10.94 4.85 -8.90
CA THR A 249 -11.48 5.97 -8.12
C THR A 249 -10.81 7.29 -8.51
N PHE A 250 -9.47 7.32 -8.62
CA PHE A 250 -8.73 8.49 -9.04
C PHE A 250 -8.99 8.85 -10.50
N LEU A 251 -9.10 7.86 -11.40
CA LEU A 251 -9.49 8.12 -12.80
C LEU A 251 -10.81 8.89 -12.86
N SER A 252 -11.82 8.46 -12.09
CA SER A 252 -13.11 9.11 -12.08
C SER A 252 -13.08 10.48 -11.38
N LEU A 253 -12.42 10.61 -10.22
CA LEU A 253 -12.34 11.88 -9.48
C LEU A 253 -11.55 12.97 -10.22
N LEU A 254 -10.57 12.57 -11.03
CA LEU A 254 -9.74 13.47 -11.82
C LEU A 254 -10.24 13.62 -13.26
N GLU A 255 -11.34 12.97 -13.62
CA GLU A 255 -11.96 12.97 -14.96
C GLU A 255 -10.95 12.56 -16.06
N LEU A 256 -10.14 11.53 -15.78
CA LEU A 256 -9.14 11.01 -16.71
C LEU A 256 -9.79 10.06 -17.72
N ASP A 257 -9.73 10.41 -19.00
CA ASP A 257 -10.14 9.55 -20.10
C ASP A 257 -9.09 8.47 -20.37
N HIS A 258 -9.23 7.35 -19.66
CA HIS A 258 -8.36 6.19 -19.80
C HIS A 258 -9.19 4.90 -19.90
N PRO A 259 -9.07 4.13 -21.01
CA PRO A 259 -9.73 2.84 -21.14
C PRO A 259 -9.07 1.83 -20.21
N TYR A 260 -9.67 1.65 -19.04
CA TYR A 260 -9.16 0.76 -18.00
C TYR A 260 -9.87 -0.61 -18.05
N ASN A 261 -9.07 -1.66 -18.26
CA ASN A 261 -9.54 -3.06 -18.39
C ASN A 261 -9.03 -3.99 -17.27
N GLY A 262 -8.67 -3.44 -16.10
CA GLY A 262 -8.29 -4.24 -14.93
C GLY A 262 -9.49 -4.66 -14.07
N PHE A 263 -9.24 -5.37 -12.97
CA PHE A 263 -10.31 -5.88 -12.09
C PHE A 263 -10.74 -4.94 -10.97
N ALA A 264 -9.90 -3.97 -10.61
CA ALA A 264 -10.19 -2.98 -9.58
C ALA A 264 -11.40 -2.11 -9.93
N ARG A 265 -12.06 -1.53 -8.93
CA ARG A 265 -13.30 -0.79 -9.11
C ARG A 265 -13.28 0.53 -8.36
N ASP A 266 -14.02 1.52 -8.84
CA ASP A 266 -14.22 2.75 -8.06
C ASP A 266 -14.85 2.38 -6.70
N ILE A 267 -14.26 2.84 -5.59
CA ILE A 267 -14.73 2.55 -4.23
C ILE A 267 -16.13 3.10 -3.98
N ARG A 268 -16.57 4.07 -4.79
CA ARG A 268 -17.91 4.63 -4.75
C ARG A 268 -18.92 3.78 -5.54
N SER A 269 -18.51 2.68 -6.15
CA SER A 269 -19.43 1.73 -6.78
C SER A 269 -20.22 0.96 -5.71
N PRO A 270 -21.55 0.79 -5.85
CA PRO A 270 -22.34 -0.01 -4.93
C PRO A 270 -22.17 -1.53 -5.14
N PHE A 271 -21.42 -1.96 -6.16
CA PHE A 271 -21.30 -3.37 -6.57
C PHE A 271 -19.92 -3.95 -6.21
N PRO A 272 -19.75 -4.54 -5.01
CA PRO A 272 -18.49 -5.17 -4.63
C PRO A 272 -18.18 -6.39 -5.52
N PRO A 273 -16.90 -6.74 -5.72
CA PRO A 273 -16.54 -8.00 -6.35
C PRO A 273 -16.92 -9.19 -5.45
N GLU A 274 -17.01 -10.37 -6.05
CA GLU A 274 -17.21 -11.61 -5.28
C GLU A 274 -16.02 -11.87 -4.35
N TYR A 275 -14.81 -11.64 -4.86
CA TYR A 275 -13.56 -11.73 -4.10
C TYR A 275 -12.65 -10.53 -4.37
N TYR A 276 -11.95 -10.12 -3.33
CA TYR A 276 -10.75 -9.30 -3.39
C TYR A 276 -9.54 -10.23 -3.45
N LEU A 277 -8.48 -9.76 -4.10
CA LEU A 277 -7.24 -10.51 -4.29
C LEU A 277 -6.07 -9.78 -3.63
N ALA A 278 -5.24 -10.54 -2.92
CA ALA A 278 -3.91 -10.12 -2.52
C ALA A 278 -2.87 -11.19 -2.89
N GLU A 279 -1.67 -10.76 -3.23
CA GLU A 279 -0.59 -11.66 -3.67
C GLU A 279 0.76 -11.22 -3.14
N ILE A 280 1.67 -12.17 -2.93
CA ILE A 280 3.06 -11.89 -2.61
C ILE A 280 3.96 -13.01 -3.14
N ASP A 281 5.02 -12.65 -3.86
CA ASP A 281 6.22 -13.45 -4.02
C ASP A 281 7.20 -12.99 -2.93
N PRO A 282 7.41 -13.79 -1.87
CA PRO A 282 8.28 -13.40 -0.75
C PRO A 282 9.78 -13.49 -1.11
N GLY A 283 10.09 -13.99 -2.31
CA GLY A 283 11.44 -14.05 -2.83
C GLY A 283 12.20 -15.32 -2.46
N PRO A 284 13.39 -15.51 -3.08
CA PRO A 284 14.11 -16.78 -3.04
C PRO A 284 14.72 -17.13 -1.67
N ALA A 285 14.87 -16.14 -0.79
CA ALA A 285 15.39 -16.34 0.56
C ALA A 285 14.31 -16.76 1.56
N ALA A 286 13.03 -16.63 1.20
CA ALA A 286 11.92 -17.00 2.07
C ALA A 286 11.72 -18.51 2.13
N GLN A 287 11.18 -19.00 3.24
CA GLN A 287 10.80 -20.41 3.39
C GLN A 287 9.48 -20.73 2.66
N GLN A 288 8.71 -19.69 2.32
CA GLN A 288 7.42 -19.75 1.64
C GLN A 288 7.57 -19.55 0.14
N GLY A 289 6.65 -20.12 -0.63
CA GLY A 289 6.51 -19.80 -2.05
C GLY A 289 5.69 -18.54 -2.29
N ARG A 290 5.41 -18.30 -3.57
CA ARG A 290 4.38 -17.35 -3.99
C ARG A 290 3.05 -17.68 -3.31
N GLN A 291 2.41 -16.66 -2.78
CA GLN A 291 1.14 -16.76 -2.08
C GLN A 291 0.09 -15.90 -2.77
N TRP A 292 -1.14 -16.38 -2.72
CA TRP A 292 -2.30 -15.60 -3.12
C TRP A 292 -3.43 -15.84 -2.12
N SER A 293 -4.21 -14.79 -1.88
CA SER A 293 -5.39 -14.82 -1.05
C SER A 293 -6.59 -14.30 -1.81
N LEU A 294 -7.71 -15.03 -1.73
CA LEU A 294 -9.01 -14.54 -2.15
C LEU A 294 -9.91 -14.39 -0.94
N PHE A 295 -10.56 -13.23 -0.82
CA PHE A 295 -11.35 -12.92 0.37
C PHE A 295 -12.56 -12.04 0.07
N ASN A 296 -13.56 -12.15 0.94
CA ASN A 296 -14.72 -11.25 0.99
C ASN A 296 -14.97 -10.83 2.45
N ALA A 297 -16.11 -10.23 2.76
CA ALA A 297 -16.38 -9.74 4.11
C ALA A 297 -16.43 -10.86 5.18
N SER A 298 -16.60 -12.12 4.78
CA SER A 298 -16.81 -13.25 5.69
C SER A 298 -15.60 -14.15 5.82
N ALA A 299 -14.97 -14.52 4.70
CA ALA A 299 -13.88 -15.49 4.67
C ALA A 299 -12.70 -15.03 3.82
N LYS A 300 -11.49 -15.42 4.25
CA LYS A 300 -10.22 -15.28 3.54
C LYS A 300 -9.59 -16.65 3.36
N PHE A 301 -9.44 -17.05 2.10
CA PHE A 301 -8.65 -18.21 1.70
C PHE A 301 -7.25 -17.74 1.30
N THR A 302 -6.21 -18.49 1.68
CA THR A 302 -4.83 -18.25 1.27
C THR A 302 -4.17 -19.56 0.89
N CYS A 303 -3.42 -19.55 -0.21
CA CYS A 303 -2.65 -20.70 -0.70
C CYS A 303 -1.18 -20.29 -0.89
N ASP A 304 -0.27 -21.06 -0.32
CA ASP A 304 1.15 -21.04 -0.64
C ASP A 304 1.42 -22.06 -1.76
N GLN A 305 1.87 -21.58 -2.91
CA GLN A 305 2.06 -22.41 -4.10
C GLN A 305 3.24 -23.37 -3.99
N ALA A 306 4.28 -23.06 -3.22
CA ALA A 306 5.43 -23.97 -3.08
C ALA A 306 5.12 -25.09 -2.10
N THR A 307 4.52 -24.75 -0.95
CA THR A 307 4.23 -25.73 0.10
C THR A 307 2.87 -26.42 -0.07
N GLN A 308 2.02 -25.90 -0.96
CA GLN A 308 0.61 -26.31 -1.12
C GLN A 308 -0.20 -26.15 0.19
N ARG A 309 0.29 -25.33 1.12
CA ARG A 309 -0.42 -25.03 2.36
C ARG A 309 -1.61 -24.15 2.05
N GLU A 310 -2.77 -24.57 2.54
CA GLU A 310 -4.03 -23.83 2.42
C GLU A 310 -4.53 -23.43 3.80
N THR A 311 -5.02 -22.19 3.91
CA THR A 311 -5.69 -21.70 5.10
C THR A 311 -7.00 -21.03 4.73
N LEU A 312 -8.06 -21.35 5.46
CA LEU A 312 -9.36 -20.69 5.36
C LEU A 312 -9.75 -20.14 6.73
N VAL A 313 -9.92 -18.83 6.81
CA VAL A 313 -10.14 -18.11 8.06
C VAL A 313 -11.26 -17.09 7.91
N GLU A 314 -11.83 -16.64 9.03
CA GLU A 314 -12.66 -15.43 9.06
C GLU A 314 -11.82 -14.22 8.62
N THR A 315 -12.34 -13.40 7.70
CA THR A 315 -11.54 -12.33 7.04
C THR A 315 -10.89 -11.37 8.02
N PHE A 316 -11.55 -11.00 9.12
CA PHE A 316 -11.05 -9.96 10.03
C PHE A 316 -10.32 -10.51 11.25
N SER A 317 -10.79 -11.61 11.83
CA SER A 317 -10.22 -12.18 13.06
C SER A 317 -9.11 -13.20 12.79
N GLU A 318 -8.98 -13.66 11.54
CA GLU A 318 -8.12 -14.77 11.12
C GLU A 318 -8.35 -16.07 11.90
N ARG A 319 -9.49 -16.22 12.57
CA ARG A 319 -9.87 -17.47 13.22
C ARG A 319 -10.14 -18.55 12.16
N PRO A 320 -9.60 -19.77 12.30
CA PRO A 320 -9.85 -20.86 11.37
C PRO A 320 -11.35 -21.17 11.19
N LEU A 321 -11.78 -21.33 9.95
CA LEU A 321 -13.11 -21.81 9.62
C LEU A 321 -13.06 -23.35 9.46
N ALA A 322 -13.98 -24.06 10.11
CA ALA A 322 -14.00 -25.52 10.06
C ALA A 322 -14.40 -26.03 8.67
N ALA A 323 -13.44 -26.68 7.99
CA ALA A 323 -13.57 -27.51 6.79
C ALA A 323 -14.68 -27.09 5.79
N LEU A 324 -14.32 -26.20 4.87
CA LEU A 324 -15.16 -25.81 3.74
C LEU A 324 -14.37 -26.00 2.45
N ASN A 325 -15.09 -26.45 1.42
CA ASN A 325 -14.57 -26.71 0.08
C ASN A 325 -13.72 -25.54 -0.43
N THR A 326 -12.42 -25.75 -0.64
CA THR A 326 -11.47 -24.73 -1.12
C THR A 326 -11.44 -24.61 -2.64
N ARG A 327 -12.06 -25.56 -3.35
CA ARG A 327 -12.13 -25.60 -4.82
C ARG A 327 -12.69 -24.32 -5.47
N PRO A 328 -13.74 -23.66 -4.94
CA PRO A 328 -14.25 -22.42 -5.52
C PRO A 328 -13.20 -21.31 -5.57
N TYR A 329 -12.34 -21.20 -4.55
CA TYR A 329 -11.27 -20.19 -4.52
C TYR A 329 -10.22 -20.46 -5.61
N HIS A 330 -9.80 -21.71 -5.79
CA HIS A 330 -8.90 -22.09 -6.88
C HIS A 330 -9.48 -21.81 -8.26
N GLN A 331 -10.77 -22.13 -8.46
CA GLN A 331 -11.47 -21.85 -9.72
C GLN A 331 -11.57 -20.35 -9.99
N ALA A 332 -11.92 -19.55 -8.96
CA ALA A 332 -12.00 -18.11 -9.07
C ALA A 332 -10.63 -17.47 -9.38
N TYR A 333 -9.56 -17.91 -8.70
CA TYR A 333 -8.21 -17.42 -8.95
C TYR A 333 -7.74 -17.75 -10.37
N ALA A 334 -7.95 -19.00 -10.82
CA ALA A 334 -7.63 -19.40 -12.18
C ALA A 334 -8.42 -18.61 -13.23
N ALA A 335 -9.71 -18.35 -12.97
CA ALA A 335 -10.55 -17.56 -13.86
C ALA A 335 -10.10 -16.09 -13.95
N LEU A 336 -9.76 -15.46 -12.81
CA LEU A 336 -9.20 -14.09 -12.78
C LEU A 336 -7.92 -14.01 -13.64
N ARG A 337 -7.00 -14.95 -13.45
CA ARG A 337 -5.74 -14.98 -14.22
C ARG A 337 -5.97 -15.19 -15.71
N ALA A 338 -6.89 -16.08 -16.08
CA ALA A 338 -7.22 -16.35 -17.48
C ALA A 338 -7.95 -15.17 -18.16
N ALA A 339 -8.71 -14.39 -17.40
CA ALA A 339 -9.49 -13.26 -17.92
C ALA A 339 -8.66 -11.98 -18.13
N SER A 340 -7.50 -11.85 -17.46
CA SER A 340 -6.68 -10.65 -17.59
C SER A 340 -6.08 -10.55 -18.99
N SER A 341 -6.23 -9.38 -19.61
CA SER A 341 -5.59 -9.09 -20.90
C SER A 341 -4.10 -8.74 -20.75
N TYR A 342 -3.66 -8.36 -19.54
CA TYR A 342 -2.29 -7.90 -19.29
C TYR A 342 -1.29 -9.02 -19.15
N VAL A 343 -1.72 -10.22 -18.74
CA VAL A 343 -0.80 -11.36 -18.49
C VAL A 343 -0.08 -11.87 -19.74
N GLN A 344 -0.57 -11.51 -20.93
CA GLN A 344 0.04 -11.85 -22.22
C GLN A 344 1.08 -10.82 -22.67
N ALA A 345 1.13 -9.64 -22.05
CA ALA A 345 2.11 -8.61 -22.40
C ALA A 345 3.53 -9.04 -21.97
N GLU A 346 4.51 -8.70 -22.81
CA GLU A 346 5.92 -8.92 -22.50
C GLU A 346 6.36 -8.06 -21.31
N PHE A 347 7.41 -8.50 -20.62
CA PHE A 347 8.06 -7.69 -19.60
C PHE A 347 8.90 -6.58 -20.25
N ALA A 348 8.93 -5.40 -19.61
CA ALA A 348 9.89 -4.37 -19.93
C ALA A 348 11.32 -4.91 -19.69
N PRO A 349 12.35 -4.31 -20.31
CA PRO A 349 13.73 -4.63 -19.95
C PRO A 349 13.91 -4.53 -18.44
N ALA A 350 14.43 -5.61 -17.84
CA ALA A 350 14.64 -5.67 -16.41
C ALA A 350 15.62 -4.60 -15.96
N ALA A 351 15.37 -4.02 -14.78
CA ALA A 351 16.40 -3.29 -14.09
C ALA A 351 17.62 -4.19 -13.86
N ASP A 352 18.78 -3.55 -13.76
CA ASP A 352 19.98 -4.23 -13.28
C ASP A 352 19.67 -4.81 -11.90
N ARG A 353 19.58 -6.14 -11.86
CA ARG A 353 19.19 -6.89 -10.68
C ARG A 353 20.15 -6.65 -9.53
N THR A 354 21.44 -6.47 -9.82
CA THR A 354 22.44 -6.17 -8.81
C THR A 354 22.21 -4.78 -8.20
N ILE A 355 21.89 -3.78 -9.02
CA ILE A 355 21.56 -2.44 -8.51
C ILE A 355 20.29 -2.47 -7.66
N LEU A 356 19.26 -3.19 -8.12
CA LEU A 356 18.02 -3.33 -7.37
C LEU A 356 18.26 -4.01 -6.01
N GLU A 357 18.94 -5.15 -6.00
CA GLU A 357 19.26 -5.88 -4.77
C GLU A 357 20.11 -5.04 -3.80
N GLN A 358 21.09 -4.28 -4.32
CA GLN A 358 21.88 -3.35 -3.50
C GLN A 358 21.03 -2.26 -2.85
N ARG A 359 20.12 -1.63 -3.60
CA ARG A 359 19.21 -0.61 -3.07
C ARG A 359 18.27 -1.18 -2.02
N LEU A 360 17.70 -2.35 -2.27
CA LEU A 360 16.81 -3.02 -1.32
C LEU A 360 17.53 -3.42 -0.02
N ARG A 361 18.79 -3.88 -0.09
CA ARG A 361 19.64 -4.12 1.09
C ARG A 361 19.89 -2.85 1.89
N ALA A 362 20.25 -1.75 1.21
CA ALA A 362 20.50 -0.46 1.84
C ALA A 362 19.25 0.08 2.58
N LEU A 363 18.07 -0.29 2.10
CA LEU A 363 16.78 0.05 2.70
C LEU A 363 16.26 -1.00 3.68
N GLY A 364 17.01 -2.07 3.95
CA GLY A 364 16.62 -3.08 4.94
C GLY A 364 15.47 -3.99 4.51
N TYR A 365 15.21 -4.15 3.21
CA TYR A 365 14.26 -5.15 2.69
C TYR A 365 14.92 -6.52 2.44
N LEU A 366 16.25 -6.56 2.35
CA LEU A 366 17.03 -7.78 2.13
C LEU A 366 18.18 -7.83 3.15
N GLU A 367 18.47 -9.02 3.68
CA GLU A 367 19.67 -9.32 4.47
C GLU A 367 20.93 -9.32 3.61
#